data_AF-A0A932DC97-F1
#
_entry.id   AF-A0A932DC97-F1
#
_cell.length_a   1.000
_cell.length_b   1.000
_cell.length_c   1.000
_cell.angle_alpha   90.00
_cell.angle_beta   90.00
_cell.angle_gamma   90.00
#
_symmetry.space_group_name_H-M   'P 1'
#
loop_
_entity.id
_entity.type
_entity.pdbx_description
1 polymer ?
#
loop_
_entity_poly.entity_id
_entity_poly.type
_entity_poly.pdbx_seq_one_letter_code
_entity_poly.pdbx_strand_id
1 'polypeptide(L)'
;MKTLTLRVPEDLLDESSEVLKQLGLDVPIAFRLFLTQVAATRSIPFALKARDVSWETVPVDAATQRAMDAIGSLWSQQDPRP
;
A
#
# COMPACT_ATOMS: atom_id res chain seq x y z
N MET A 1 -16.65 7.35 29.17
CA MET A 1 -16.56 7.50 27.69
C MET A 1 -15.23 8.15 27.36
N LYS A 2 -14.63 7.83 26.20
CA LYS A 2 -13.40 8.46 25.72
C LYS A 2 -13.70 9.30 24.48
N THR A 3 -13.05 10.45 24.36
CA THR A 3 -13.18 11.36 23.21
C THR A 3 -12.01 11.13 22.26
N LEU A 4 -12.28 11.07 20.95
CA LEU A 4 -11.28 10.99 19.89
C LEU A 4 -11.33 12.27 19.07
N THR A 5 -10.19 12.95 18.94
CA THR A 5 -10.04 14.11 18.06
C THR A 5 -9.21 13.67 16.86
N LEU A 6 -9.75 13.83 15.65
CA LEU A 6 -9.10 13.45 14.41
C LEU A 6 -8.94 14.68 13.52
N ARG A 7 -7.75 14.87 12.94
CA ARG A 7 -7.52 15.89 11.92
C ARG A 7 -7.73 15.25 10.54
N VAL A 8 -8.68 15.79 9.78
CA VAL A 8 -9.05 15.31 8.44
C VAL A 8 -9.07 16.51 7.51
N PRO A 9 -8.61 16.38 6.25
CA PRO A 9 -8.85 17.39 5.23
C PRO A 9 -10.35 17.69 5.09
N GLU A 10 -10.70 18.95 4.88
CA GLU A 10 -12.09 19.41 4.77
C GLU A 10 -12.81 18.71 3.62
N ASP A 11 -12.24 18.74 2.42
CA ASP A 11 -12.79 18.10 1.21
C ASP A 11 -13.10 16.62 1.42
N LEU A 12 -12.19 15.87 2.07
CA LEU A 12 -12.38 14.45 2.34
C LEU A 12 -13.54 14.21 3.31
N LEU A 13 -13.68 15.08 4.32
CA LEU A 13 -14.77 14.96 5.29
C LEU A 13 -16.11 15.26 4.62
N ASP A 14 -16.17 16.26 3.76
CA ASP A 14 -17.38 16.65 3.04
C ASP A 14 -17.83 15.56 2.05
N GLU A 15 -16.91 15.07 1.21
CA GLU A 15 -17.19 13.96 0.28
C GLU A 15 -17.66 12.71 1.03
N SER A 16 -16.96 12.34 2.11
CA SER A 16 -17.33 11.17 2.91
C SER A 16 -18.68 11.34 3.61
N SER A 17 -18.96 12.54 4.13
CA SER A 17 -20.21 12.89 4.80
C SER A 17 -21.41 12.77 3.85
N GLU A 18 -21.28 13.22 2.61
CA GLU A 18 -22.33 13.08 1.60
C GLU A 18 -22.64 11.61 1.29
N VAL A 19 -21.60 10.80 1.06
CA VAL A 19 -21.77 9.36 0.80
C VAL A 19 -22.40 8.65 2.00
N LEU A 20 -21.95 8.95 3.22
CA LEU A 20 -22.49 8.34 4.43
C LEU A 20 -23.96 8.72 4.65
N LYS A 21 -24.35 9.98 4.37
CA LYS A 21 -25.75 10.42 4.45
C LYS A 21 -26.66 9.66 3.50
N GLN A 22 -26.20 9.36 2.28
CA GLN A 22 -26.96 8.53 1.33
C GLN A 22 -27.22 7.11 1.87
N LEU A 23 -26.35 6.61 2.73
CA LEU A 23 -26.49 5.33 3.45
C LEU A 23 -27.28 5.46 4.77
N GLY A 24 -27.76 6.66 5.12
CA GLY A 24 -28.43 6.92 6.40
C GLY A 24 -27.48 6.91 7.61
N LEU A 25 -26.18 7.13 7.37
CA LEU A 25 -25.14 7.12 8.38
C LEU A 25 -24.56 8.53 8.59
N ASP A 26 -24.21 8.83 9.83
CA ASP A 26 -23.41 10.00 10.17
C ASP A 26 -21.95 9.61 10.43
N VAL A 27 -21.01 10.54 10.27
CA VAL A 27 -19.56 10.30 10.41
C VAL A 27 -19.21 9.60 11.73
N PRO A 28 -19.76 9.99 12.91
CA PRO A 28 -19.47 9.31 14.16
C PRO A 28 -20.00 7.87 14.20
N ILE A 29 -21.12 7.59 13.53
CA ILE A 29 -21.69 6.24 13.45
C ILE A 29 -20.83 5.37 12.55
N ALA A 30 -20.42 5.88 11.39
CA ALA A 30 -19.51 5.19 10.47
C ALA A 30 -18.17 4.85 11.14
N PHE A 31 -17.58 5.80 11.89
CA PHE A 31 -16.37 5.55 12.66
C PHE A 31 -16.55 4.49 13.75
N ARG A 32 -17.70 4.47 14.43
CA ARG A 32 -18.01 3.41 15.41
C ARG A 32 -18.09 2.04 14.72
N LEU A 33 -18.80 1.94 13.60
CA LEU A 33 -18.89 0.69 12.83
C LEU A 33 -17.51 0.20 12.38
N PHE A 34 -16.68 1.11 11.87
CA PHE A 34 -15.30 0.80 11.50
C PHE A 34 -14.50 0.22 12.68
N LEU A 35 -14.49 0.90 13.82
CA LEU A 35 -13.75 0.44 15.01
C LEU A 35 -14.32 -0.86 15.59
N THR A 36 -15.65 -1.04 15.56
CA THR A 36 -16.30 -2.29 15.95
C THR A 36 -15.83 -3.44 15.07
N GLN A 37 -15.77 -3.23 13.75
CA GLN A 37 -15.29 -4.26 12.83
C GLN A 37 -13.82 -4.58 13.04
N VAL A 38 -12.97 -3.56 13.24
CA VAL A 38 -11.54 -3.75 13.57
C VAL A 38 -11.37 -4.61 14.83
N ALA A 39 -12.14 -4.31 15.88
CA ALA A 39 -12.10 -5.08 17.12
C ALA A 39 -12.61 -6.51 16.93
N ALA A 40 -13.65 -6.70 16.12
CA ALA A 40 -14.26 -8.01 15.86
C ALA A 40 -13.37 -8.93 15.02
N THR A 41 -12.77 -8.42 13.94
CA THR A 41 -11.96 -9.22 13.01
C THR A 41 -10.47 -9.23 13.35
N ARG A 42 -10.03 -8.37 14.27
CA ARG A 42 -8.60 -8.10 14.55
C ARG A 42 -7.83 -7.72 13.28
N SER A 43 -8.48 -7.03 12.36
CA SER A 43 -7.91 -6.64 11.06
C SER A 43 -8.48 -5.30 10.59
N ILE A 44 -7.83 -4.68 9.61
CA ILE A 44 -8.40 -3.50 8.94
C ILE A 44 -9.52 -4.00 7.99
N PRO A 45 -10.75 -3.45 8.08
CA PRO A 45 -11.93 -3.94 7.36
C PRO A 45 -12.01 -3.44 5.91
N PHE A 46 -10.86 -3.31 5.26
CA PHE A 46 -10.73 -3.06 3.83
C PHE A 46 -9.37 -3.57 3.37
N ALA A 47 -9.26 -3.93 2.10
CA ALA A 47 -8.00 -4.38 1.53
C ALA A 47 -7.03 -3.18 1.41
N LEU A 48 -5.86 -3.28 2.05
CA LEU A 48 -4.77 -2.34 1.83
C LEU A 48 -4.04 -2.74 0.56
N LYS A 49 -4.24 -1.97 -0.52
CA LYS A 49 -3.48 -2.11 -1.76
C LYS A 49 -2.55 -0.91 -1.89
N ALA A 50 -1.24 -1.17 -1.93
CA ALA A 50 -0.32 -0.16 -2.47
C ALA A 50 -0.60 -0.02 -3.97
N ARG A 51 -0.31 1.15 -4.55
CA ARG A 51 -0.22 1.22 -6.02
C ARG A 51 0.82 0.19 -6.44
N ASP A 52 0.45 -0.71 -7.34
CA ASP A 52 1.38 -1.71 -7.86
C ASP A 52 2.60 -0.97 -8.39
N VAL A 53 3.77 -1.28 -7.83
CA VAL A 53 5.03 -0.94 -8.48
C VAL A 53 5.04 -1.80 -9.72
N SER A 54 4.79 -1.21 -10.88
CA SER A 54 4.87 -1.91 -12.15
C SER A 54 6.35 -2.24 -12.40
N TRP A 55 6.75 -3.46 -12.06
CA TRP A 55 8.01 -4.00 -12.52
C TRP A 55 7.81 -4.36 -13.98
N GLU A 56 8.27 -3.48 -14.88
CA GLU A 56 8.40 -3.83 -16.28
C GLU A 56 9.52 -4.87 -16.39
N THR A 57 9.13 -6.13 -16.55
CA THR A 57 10.09 -7.20 -16.86
C THR A 57 10.57 -6.97 -18.28
N VAL A 58 11.70 -6.30 -18.44
CA VAL A 58 12.37 -6.21 -19.75
C VAL A 58 12.89 -7.61 -20.08
N PRO A 59 12.44 -8.24 -21.19
CA PRO A 59 12.97 -9.55 -21.57
C PRO A 59 14.45 -9.40 -21.95
N VAL A 60 15.31 -10.09 -21.22
CA VAL A 60 16.74 -10.19 -21.52
C VAL A 60 16.92 -11.30 -22.55
N ASP A 61 17.36 -10.95 -23.76
CA ASP A 61 17.67 -11.96 -24.77
C ASP A 61 18.94 -12.76 -24.42
N ALA A 62 19.14 -13.90 -25.10
CA ALA A 62 20.27 -14.77 -24.84
C ALA A 62 21.64 -14.13 -25.13
N ALA A 63 21.70 -13.04 -25.91
CA ALA A 63 22.93 -12.32 -26.18
C ALA A 63 23.27 -11.37 -25.01
N THR A 64 22.26 -10.68 -24.50
CA THR A 64 22.34 -9.78 -23.35
C THR A 64 22.65 -10.56 -22.07
N GLN A 65 22.04 -11.74 -21.88
CA GLN A 65 22.37 -12.60 -20.75
C GLN A 65 23.85 -13.01 -20.75
N ARG A 66 24.39 -13.41 -21.92
CA ARG A 66 25.81 -13.76 -22.05
C ARG A 66 26.73 -12.58 -21.76
N ALA A 67 26.35 -11.37 -22.16
CA ALA A 67 27.12 -10.17 -21.83
C ALA A 67 27.10 -9.88 -20.33
N MET A 68 25.95 -10.04 -19.68
CA MET A 68 25.80 -9.89 -18.23
C MET A 68 26.63 -10.94 -17.46
N ASP A 69 26.61 -12.20 -17.91
CA ASP A 69 27.39 -13.30 -17.32
C ASP A 69 28.90 -13.05 -17.47
N ALA A 70 29.34 -12.53 -18.62
CA ALA A 70 30.73 -12.15 -18.84
C ALA A 70 31.17 -11.03 -17.88
N ILE A 71 30.35 -9.98 -17.70
CA ILE A 71 30.62 -8.91 -16.74
C ILE A 71 30.68 -9.47 -15.31
N GLY A 72 29.75 -10.34 -14.93
CA GLY A 72 29.76 -11.01 -13.61
C GLY A 72 31.03 -11.83 -13.36
N SER A 73 31.52 -12.54 -14.38
CA SER A 73 32.75 -13.34 -14.28
C SER A 73 34.01 -12.47 -14.13
N LEU A 74 34.02 -11.29 -14.74
CA LEU A 74 35.12 -10.33 -14.62
C LEU A 74 35.15 -9.72 -13.21
N TRP A 75 33.99 -9.39 -12.65
CA TRP A 75 33.89 -8.83 -11.31
C TRP A 75 34.23 -9.86 -10.23
N SER A 76 33.91 -11.15 -10.45
CA SER A 76 34.34 -12.24 -9.57
C SER A 76 35.87 -12.44 -9.55
N GLN A 77 36.58 -12.06 -10.61
CA GLN A 77 38.05 -12.12 -10.65
C GLN A 77 38.70 -10.87 -10.02
N GLN A 78 37.94 -9.80 -9.85
CA GLN A 78 38.38 -8.51 -9.33
C GLN A 78 38.04 -8.27 -7.85
N ASP A 79 37.54 -9.29 -7.14
CA ASP A 79 37.35 -9.25 -5.68
C ASP A 79 38.55 -9.91 -4.96
N PRO A 80 39.69 -9.22 -4.75
CA PRO A 80 40.69 -9.65 -3.81
C PRO A 80 40.20 -9.24 -2.42
N ARG A 81 39.24 -9.97 -1.87
CA ARG A 81 39.04 -9.96 -0.42
C ARG A 81 40.14 -10.84 0.20
N PRO A 82 41.03 -10.29 1.05
CA PRO A 82 41.96 -11.09 1.84
C PRO A 82 41.23 -11.94 2.88
#